data_AF-A0A925BPA9-F1
#
_entry.id   AF-A0A925BPA9-F1
#
_cell.length_a   1.000
_cell.length_b   1.000
_cell.length_c   1.000
_cell.angle_alpha   90.00
_cell.angle_beta   90.00
_cell.angle_gamma   90.00
#
_symmetry.space_group_name_H-M   'P 1'
#
loop_
_entity.id
_entity.type
_entity.pdbx_description
1 polymer ?
#
loop_
_entity_poly.entity_id
_entity_poly.type
_entity_poly.pdbx_seq_one_letter_code
_entity_poly.pdbx_strand_id
1 'polypeptide(L)'
;MLGVHHKNRLTPLDAIAYSPGTTFETFDLCGVRVGVVICFEGFRFADTTRECVRQGAQLIFHPQNNTTRPNDWKIPIHHAMLVTRAAENTVWLASCNMCHEQHQNCRSMIVAPNGRIHAQAELKREELLIADIDISRATQAMFKFDTDGCAKVLFAETVAREEYAAAVRS
;
A
#
# COMPACT_ATOMS: atom_id res chain seq x y z
N MET A 1 18.18 -7.50 14.65
CA MET A 1 17.17 -6.42 14.54
C MET A 1 17.63 -5.49 13.43
N LEU A 2 16.81 -5.26 12.39
CA LEU A 2 17.17 -4.43 11.22
C LEU A 2 16.94 -2.93 11.44
N GLY A 3 16.04 -2.57 12.36
CA GLY A 3 15.75 -1.18 12.74
C GLY A 3 14.36 -1.06 13.36
N VAL A 4 13.90 0.18 13.56
CA VAL A 4 12.61 0.52 14.17
C VAL A 4 11.97 1.64 13.36
N HIS A 5 10.66 1.56 13.10
CA HIS A 5 9.87 2.66 12.55
C HIS A 5 8.85 3.14 13.59
N HIS A 6 8.83 4.45 13.83
CA HIS A 6 7.86 5.10 14.71
C HIS A 6 6.78 5.80 13.88
N LYS A 7 5.51 5.64 14.28
CA LYS A 7 4.36 6.26 13.64
C LYS A 7 4.50 7.78 13.65
N ASN A 8 4.57 8.41 12.48
CA ASN A 8 4.70 9.86 12.27
C ASN A 8 3.34 10.57 12.32
N ARG A 9 2.29 10.02 11.71
CA ARG A 9 0.93 10.59 11.77
C ARG A 9 0.09 9.86 12.82
N LEU A 10 -0.01 10.48 13.99
CA LEU A 10 -0.83 9.99 15.10
C LEU A 10 -2.31 10.32 14.87
N THR A 11 -3.19 9.42 15.32
CA THR A 11 -4.59 9.81 15.53
C THR A 11 -4.68 10.74 16.75
N PRO A 12 -5.77 11.51 16.93
CA PRO A 12 -5.95 12.30 18.14
C PRO A 12 -5.88 11.48 19.44
N LEU A 13 -6.30 10.21 19.42
CA LEU A 13 -6.21 9.32 20.58
C LEU A 13 -4.77 8.83 20.82
N ASP A 14 -4.03 8.49 19.75
CA ASP A 14 -2.63 8.10 19.88
C ASP A 14 -1.79 9.25 20.48
N ALA A 15 -2.08 10.50 20.08
CA ALA A 15 -1.35 11.69 20.51
C ALA A 15 -1.49 12.00 22.02
N ILE A 16 -2.43 11.36 22.72
CA ILE A 16 -2.55 11.46 24.18
C ILE A 16 -1.43 10.68 24.87
N ALA A 17 -0.98 9.57 24.27
CA ALA A 17 -0.04 8.63 24.89
C ALA A 17 1.35 8.59 24.22
N TYR A 18 1.46 9.03 22.96
CA TYR A 18 2.68 8.89 22.17
C TYR A 18 3.12 10.20 21.52
N SER A 19 4.42 10.32 21.30
CA SER A 19 4.99 11.35 20.41
C SER A 19 5.12 10.82 18.99
N PRO A 20 4.92 11.66 17.96
CA PRO A 20 5.09 11.23 16.58
C PRO A 20 6.57 10.91 16.31
N GLY A 21 6.80 9.95 15.42
CA GLY A 21 8.10 9.77 14.77
C GLY A 21 8.50 11.02 13.97
N THR A 22 9.79 11.09 13.63
CA THR A 22 10.36 12.21 12.86
C THR A 22 10.94 11.77 11.51
N THR A 23 10.95 10.47 11.23
CA THR A 23 11.54 9.88 10.03
C THR A 23 10.64 8.78 9.45
N PHE A 24 10.72 8.62 8.12
CA PHE A 24 10.19 7.46 7.43
C PHE A 24 11.34 6.50 7.19
N GLU A 25 11.26 5.30 7.73
CA GLU A 25 12.36 4.33 7.69
C GLU A 25 12.06 3.26 6.64
N THR A 26 13.10 2.83 5.94
CA THR A 26 13.04 1.67 5.04
C THR A 26 14.14 0.69 5.37
N PHE A 27 13.90 -0.59 5.07
CA PHE A 27 14.79 -1.68 5.46
C PHE A 27 15.09 -2.55 4.25
N ASP A 28 16.30 -3.11 4.19
CA ASP A 28 16.59 -4.19 3.26
C ASP A 28 16.18 -5.52 3.90
N LEU A 29 15.20 -6.19 3.31
CA LEU A 29 14.71 -7.49 3.76
C LEU A 29 14.88 -8.49 2.61
N CYS A 30 15.88 -9.35 2.73
CA CYS A 30 16.20 -10.38 1.73
C CYS A 30 16.39 -9.80 0.31
N GLY A 31 17.05 -8.64 0.18
CA GLY A 31 17.27 -7.97 -1.11
C GLY A 31 16.07 -7.19 -1.64
N VAL A 32 15.00 -7.07 -0.84
CA VAL A 32 13.83 -6.23 -1.14
C VAL A 32 13.85 -5.02 -0.22
N ARG A 33 13.80 -3.81 -0.79
CA ARG A 33 13.60 -2.60 0.01
C ARG A 33 12.15 -2.53 0.47
N VAL A 34 11.93 -2.55 1.77
CA VAL A 34 10.60 -2.49 2.39
C VAL A 34 10.41 -1.21 3.19
N GLY A 35 9.20 -0.66 3.18
CA GLY A 35 8.78 0.43 4.06
C GLY A 35 7.68 -0.01 5.01
N VAL A 36 7.47 0.76 6.08
CA VAL A 36 6.36 0.54 7.02
C VAL A 36 5.60 1.84 7.16
N VAL A 37 4.27 1.78 7.08
CA VAL A 37 3.36 2.90 7.40
C VAL A 37 2.29 2.37 8.35
N ILE A 38 1.98 3.07 9.43
CA ILE A 38 1.19 2.48 10.51
C ILE A 38 -0.23 3.06 10.51
N CYS A 39 -1.21 2.22 10.22
CA CYS A 39 -2.64 2.46 10.37
C CYS A 39 -3.11 3.80 9.75
N PHE A 40 -3.28 4.83 10.58
CA PHE A 40 -3.82 6.12 10.16
C PHE A 40 -3.01 6.78 9.02
N GLU A 41 -1.69 6.57 9.02
CA GLU A 41 -0.75 7.02 8.00
C GLU A 41 -1.10 6.50 6.61
N GLY A 42 -1.17 5.17 6.48
CA GLY A 42 -1.42 4.50 5.21
C GLY A 42 -2.79 4.85 4.61
N PHE A 43 -3.79 5.13 5.45
CA PHE A 43 -5.11 5.52 4.96
C PHE A 43 -5.17 6.98 4.50
N ARG A 44 -4.76 7.92 5.35
CA ARG A 44 -5.14 9.34 5.17
C ARG A 44 -4.08 10.19 4.49
N PHE A 45 -2.83 9.73 4.44
CA PHE A 45 -1.70 10.58 4.09
C PHE A 45 -0.88 9.90 2.99
N ALA A 46 -1.13 10.31 1.74
CA ALA A 46 -0.44 9.76 0.57
C ALA A 46 1.09 9.95 0.65
N ASP A 47 1.53 11.06 1.26
CA ASP A 47 2.93 11.39 1.51
C ASP A 47 3.64 10.29 2.31
N THR A 48 2.99 9.69 3.31
CA THR A 48 3.66 8.69 4.17
C THR A 48 4.15 7.47 3.40
N THR A 49 3.33 6.96 2.48
CA THR A 49 3.72 5.87 1.57
C THR A 49 4.75 6.37 0.56
N ARG A 50 4.51 7.55 -0.01
CA ARG A 50 5.41 8.18 -0.98
C ARG A 50 6.82 8.39 -0.44
N GLU A 51 6.98 8.71 0.85
CA GLU A 51 8.29 8.89 1.47
C GLU A 51 9.08 7.59 1.64
N CYS A 52 8.39 6.47 1.86
CA CYS A 52 9.04 5.15 1.82
C CYS A 52 9.48 4.82 0.39
N VAL A 53 8.62 5.09 -0.60
CA VAL A 53 8.91 4.82 -2.01
C VAL A 53 10.03 5.71 -2.55
N ARG A 54 10.12 6.97 -2.11
CA ARG A 54 11.26 7.87 -2.41
C ARG A 54 12.60 7.28 -1.94
N GLN A 55 12.59 6.48 -0.89
CA GLN A 55 13.76 5.75 -0.40
C GLN A 55 13.95 4.39 -1.08
N GLY A 56 13.21 4.12 -2.16
CA GLY A 56 13.33 2.93 -2.97
C GLY A 56 12.46 1.76 -2.52
N ALA A 57 11.53 1.93 -1.59
CA ALA A 57 10.65 0.83 -1.18
C ALA A 57 9.87 0.22 -2.36
N GLN A 58 9.90 -1.09 -2.45
CA GLN A 58 9.18 -1.90 -3.45
C GLN A 58 7.96 -2.58 -2.84
N LEU A 59 7.97 -2.80 -1.52
CA LEU A 59 6.89 -3.34 -0.73
C LEU A 59 6.67 -2.47 0.51
N ILE A 60 5.42 -2.11 0.76
CA ILE A 60 5.01 -1.36 1.93
C ILE A 60 4.19 -2.28 2.85
N PHE A 61 4.65 -2.45 4.08
CA PHE A 61 3.87 -3.08 5.13
C PHE A 61 3.00 -2.04 5.83
N HIS A 62 1.72 -2.37 6.00
CA HIS A 62 0.75 -1.51 6.65
C HIS A 62 0.01 -2.27 7.75
N PRO A 63 0.59 -2.34 8.97
CA PRO A 63 -0.13 -2.85 10.13
C PRO A 63 -1.19 -1.83 10.58
N GLN A 64 -2.39 -2.32 10.88
CA GLN A 64 -3.50 -1.49 11.33
C GLN A 64 -4.35 -2.17 12.41
N ASN A 65 -5.09 -1.35 13.15
CA ASN A 65 -6.15 -1.76 14.06
C ASN A 65 -7.40 -0.92 13.79
N ASN A 66 -8.14 -1.29 12.74
CA ASN A 66 -9.33 -0.57 12.31
C ASN A 66 -10.58 -1.34 12.71
N THR A 67 -10.95 -1.14 13.98
CA THR A 67 -12.00 -1.88 14.71
C THR A 67 -12.98 -0.91 15.37
N THR A 68 -13.01 0.35 14.94
CA THR A 68 -13.69 1.42 15.67
C THR A 68 -15.22 1.35 15.50
N ARG A 69 -15.93 0.63 16.37
CA ARG A 69 -17.41 0.52 16.40
C ARG A 69 -18.02 -0.07 15.12
N PRO A 70 -19.27 -0.56 15.16
CA PRO A 70 -19.97 -0.99 13.95
C PRO A 70 -20.09 0.19 12.98
N ASN A 71 -19.38 0.12 11.85
CA ASN A 71 -19.56 1.03 10.74
C ASN A 71 -19.11 0.39 9.44
N ASP A 72 -19.97 0.43 8.43
CA ASP A 72 -19.67 -0.15 7.13
C ASP A 72 -19.27 0.93 6.11
N TRP A 73 -19.57 2.20 6.37
CA TRP A 73 -19.25 3.31 5.45
C TRP A 73 -17.76 3.46 5.19
N LYS A 74 -16.90 3.05 6.13
CA LYS A 74 -15.44 3.10 5.95
C LYS A 74 -14.91 1.96 5.09
N ILE A 75 -15.62 0.84 4.95
CA ILE A 75 -15.16 -0.34 4.21
C ILE A 75 -14.74 0.02 2.78
N PRO A 76 -15.62 0.63 1.94
CA PRO A 76 -15.23 1.00 0.58
C PRO A 76 -14.14 2.07 0.54
N ILE A 77 -14.11 2.97 1.52
CA ILE A 77 -13.13 4.06 1.60
C ILE A 77 -11.74 3.53 1.93
N HIS A 78 -11.62 2.70 2.95
CA HIS A 78 -10.35 2.05 3.34
C HIS A 78 -9.84 1.16 2.21
N HIS A 79 -10.74 0.41 1.57
CA HIS A 79 -10.39 -0.40 0.40
C HIS A 79 -9.82 0.47 -0.74
N ALA A 80 -10.52 1.55 -1.11
CA ALA A 80 -10.04 2.47 -2.14
C ALA A 80 -8.69 3.09 -1.77
N MET A 81 -8.52 3.54 -0.53
CA MET A 81 -7.26 4.13 -0.06
C MET A 81 -6.08 3.16 -0.20
N LEU A 82 -6.22 1.91 0.26
CA LEU A 82 -5.15 0.92 0.17
C LEU A 82 -4.80 0.60 -1.29
N VAL A 83 -5.83 0.44 -2.14
CA VAL A 83 -5.64 0.25 -3.58
C VAL A 83 -4.88 1.42 -4.20
N THR A 84 -5.27 2.65 -3.87
CA THR A 84 -4.63 3.87 -4.37
C THR A 84 -3.17 3.98 -3.95
N ARG A 85 -2.81 3.64 -2.69
CA ARG A 85 -1.41 3.73 -2.21
C ARG A 85 -0.45 2.88 -3.02
N ALA A 86 -0.88 1.67 -3.41
CA ALA A 86 -0.10 0.80 -4.29
C ALA A 86 -0.06 1.35 -5.73
N ALA A 87 -1.21 1.69 -6.30
CA ALA A 87 -1.32 2.12 -7.69
C ALA A 87 -0.58 3.43 -7.99
N GLU A 88 -0.75 4.46 -7.15
CA GLU A 88 -0.18 5.80 -7.36
C GLU A 88 1.35 5.82 -7.25
N ASN A 89 1.92 4.79 -6.61
CA ASN A 89 3.36 4.64 -6.43
C ASN A 89 3.95 3.48 -7.25
N THR A 90 3.12 2.64 -7.88
CA THR A 90 3.55 1.41 -8.57
C THR A 90 4.42 0.50 -7.70
N VAL A 91 3.92 0.16 -6.51
CA VAL A 91 4.59 -0.72 -5.52
C VAL A 91 3.61 -1.73 -4.93
N TRP A 92 4.13 -2.78 -4.29
CA TRP A 92 3.32 -3.71 -3.52
C TRP A 92 2.90 -3.08 -2.18
N LEU A 93 1.67 -3.37 -1.73
CA LEU A 93 1.19 -2.99 -0.41
C LEU A 93 0.62 -4.22 0.30
N ALA A 94 1.19 -4.58 1.45
CA ALA A 94 0.70 -5.63 2.33
C ALA A 94 0.09 -5.00 3.59
N SER A 95 -1.24 -4.89 3.62
CA SER A 95 -2.01 -4.35 4.74
C SER A 95 -2.54 -5.48 5.63
N CYS A 96 -2.24 -5.44 6.92
CA CYS A 96 -2.68 -6.43 7.89
C CYS A 96 -3.53 -5.77 8.97
N ASN A 97 -4.76 -6.23 9.15
CA ASN A 97 -5.67 -5.76 10.19
C ASN A 97 -5.92 -6.83 11.24
N MET A 98 -6.13 -6.39 12.47
CA MET A 98 -6.70 -7.23 13.52
C MET A 98 -8.06 -7.78 13.08
N CYS A 99 -8.32 -9.07 13.35
CA CYS A 99 -9.64 -9.64 13.26
C CYS A 99 -10.44 -9.27 14.52
N HIS A 100 -11.54 -8.54 14.33
CA HIS A 100 -12.50 -8.27 15.39
C HIS A 100 -13.90 -8.51 14.83
N GLU A 101 -14.51 -9.64 15.19
CA GLU A 101 -15.76 -10.13 14.59
C GLU A 101 -16.87 -9.07 14.54
N GLN A 102 -17.03 -8.29 15.61
CA GLN A 102 -18.10 -7.29 15.68
C GLN A 102 -17.81 -5.99 14.91
N HIS A 103 -16.55 -5.55 14.87
CA HIS A 103 -16.22 -4.14 14.55
C HIS A 103 -15.16 -3.96 13.47
N GLN A 104 -14.62 -5.03 12.89
CA GLN A 104 -13.64 -4.93 11.82
C GLN A 104 -14.28 -4.27 10.59
N ASN A 105 -13.67 -3.18 10.12
CA ASN A 105 -14.14 -2.39 8.97
C ASN A 105 -13.11 -2.28 7.83
N CYS A 106 -12.05 -3.09 7.89
CA CYS A 106 -11.05 -3.20 6.85
C CYS A 106 -10.48 -4.62 6.83
N ARG A 107 -10.28 -5.18 5.65
CA ARG A 107 -9.69 -6.51 5.46
C ARG A 107 -8.17 -6.43 5.47
N SER A 108 -7.52 -7.53 5.83
CA SER A 108 -6.13 -7.74 5.43
C SER A 108 -6.08 -7.99 3.93
N MET A 109 -5.12 -7.38 3.23
CA MET A 109 -5.00 -7.49 1.78
C MET A 109 -3.57 -7.27 1.29
N ILE A 110 -3.26 -7.92 0.18
CA ILE A 110 -2.07 -7.70 -0.63
C ILE A 110 -2.55 -7.04 -1.92
N VAL A 111 -2.09 -5.82 -2.17
CA VAL A 111 -2.43 -5.05 -3.37
C VAL A 111 -1.22 -5.03 -4.30
N ALA A 112 -1.46 -5.35 -5.57
CA ALA A 112 -0.45 -5.33 -6.61
C ALA A 112 -0.09 -3.90 -7.05
N PRO A 113 1.08 -3.69 -7.67
CA PRO A 113 1.54 -2.38 -8.15
C PRO A 113 0.59 -1.65 -9.13
N ASN A 114 -0.31 -2.38 -9.79
CA ASN A 114 -1.34 -1.80 -10.67
C ASN A 114 -2.67 -1.49 -9.94
N GLY A 115 -2.71 -1.61 -8.62
CA GLY A 115 -3.90 -1.37 -7.80
C GLY A 115 -4.88 -2.54 -7.73
N ARG A 116 -4.65 -3.65 -8.44
CA ARG A 116 -5.52 -4.82 -8.34
C ARG A 116 -5.29 -5.54 -7.01
N ILE A 117 -6.36 -6.04 -6.40
CA ILE A 117 -6.25 -6.90 -5.21
C ILE A 117 -5.60 -8.21 -5.66
N HIS A 118 -4.44 -8.52 -5.12
CA HIS A 118 -3.73 -9.77 -5.38
C HIS A 118 -4.24 -10.89 -4.48
N ALA A 119 -4.46 -10.58 -3.20
CA ALA A 119 -5.06 -11.49 -2.23
C ALA A 119 -5.75 -10.67 -1.12
N GLN A 120 -6.81 -11.21 -0.51
CA GLN A 120 -7.48 -10.59 0.64
C GLN A 120 -8.12 -11.64 1.54
N ALA A 121 -8.19 -11.33 2.83
CA ALA A 121 -8.92 -12.13 3.82
C ALA A 121 -10.44 -11.84 3.75
N GLU A 122 -11.25 -12.73 4.31
CA GLU A 122 -12.64 -12.41 4.58
C GLU A 122 -12.78 -11.40 5.73
N LEU A 123 -13.78 -10.53 5.60
CA LEU A 123 -14.07 -9.55 6.63
C LEU A 123 -14.67 -10.31 7.82
N LYS A 124 -14.17 -10.02 9.02
CA LYS A 124 -14.57 -10.59 10.31
C LYS A 124 -14.23 -12.06 10.48
N ARG A 125 -13.31 -12.61 9.68
CA ARG A 125 -12.76 -13.96 9.85
C ARG A 125 -11.26 -13.91 10.08
N GLU A 126 -10.78 -14.65 11.07
CA GLU A 126 -9.35 -14.81 11.31
C GLU A 126 -8.75 -15.74 10.26
N GLU A 127 -7.67 -15.28 9.62
CA GLU A 127 -7.05 -15.99 8.50
C GLU A 127 -5.54 -15.72 8.41
N LEU A 128 -4.82 -16.71 7.91
CA LEU A 128 -3.46 -16.54 7.40
C LEU A 128 -3.51 -16.33 5.88
N LEU A 129 -3.22 -15.11 5.44
CA LEU A 129 -3.14 -14.77 4.03
C LEU A 129 -1.71 -15.02 3.51
N ILE A 130 -1.55 -15.98 2.59
CA ILE A 130 -0.28 -16.30 1.94
C ILE A 130 -0.43 -16.03 0.45
N ALA A 131 0.54 -15.31 -0.14
CA ALA A 131 0.61 -15.13 -1.59
C ALA A 131 2.05 -14.95 -2.05
N ASP A 132 2.37 -15.55 -3.20
CA ASP A 132 3.60 -15.27 -3.91
C ASP A 132 3.47 -13.93 -4.64
N ILE A 133 4.52 -13.11 -4.55
CA ILE A 133 4.60 -11.82 -5.24
C ILE A 133 5.86 -11.76 -6.10
N ASP A 134 5.74 -11.13 -7.26
CA ASP A 134 6.89 -10.80 -8.10
C ASP A 134 7.31 -9.36 -7.81
N ILE A 135 8.44 -9.21 -7.12
CA ILE A 135 8.95 -7.90 -6.71
C ILE A 135 9.39 -7.03 -7.90
N SER A 136 9.70 -7.62 -9.05
CA SER A 136 10.09 -6.88 -10.26
C SER A 136 8.95 -6.00 -10.79
N ARG A 137 7.70 -6.30 -10.42
CA ARG A 137 6.52 -5.49 -10.77
C ARG A 137 6.46 -4.16 -10.02
N ALA A 138 7.18 -4.00 -8.91
CA ALA A 138 7.23 -2.74 -8.17
C ALA A 138 8.24 -1.76 -8.82
N THR A 139 7.91 -1.31 -10.02
CA THR A 139 8.80 -0.47 -10.85
C THR A 139 8.93 0.97 -10.35
N GLN A 140 8.00 1.40 -9.49
CA GLN A 140 7.87 2.79 -9.05
C GLN A 140 7.57 3.77 -10.19
N ALA A 141 7.05 3.28 -11.32
CA ALA A 141 6.88 4.08 -12.53
C ALA A 141 6.02 5.32 -12.33
N MET A 142 4.84 5.18 -11.70
CA MET A 142 3.95 6.32 -11.43
C MET A 142 4.57 7.31 -10.42
N PHE A 143 5.37 6.83 -9.47
CA PHE A 143 6.09 7.69 -8.53
C PHE A 143 7.19 8.49 -9.21
N LYS A 144 8.01 7.83 -10.05
CA LYS A 144 9.13 8.44 -10.79
C LYS A 144 8.69 9.26 -12.00
N PHE A 145 7.44 9.08 -12.42
CA PHE A 145 6.93 9.54 -13.70
C PHE A 145 7.79 9.03 -14.87
N ASP A 146 8.13 7.74 -14.85
CA ASP A 146 8.77 7.03 -15.96
C ASP A 146 7.72 6.73 -17.03
N THR A 147 7.75 7.44 -18.16
CA THR A 147 6.70 7.37 -19.19
C THR A 147 6.51 5.97 -19.75
N ASP A 148 7.59 5.21 -19.95
CA ASP A 148 7.53 3.86 -20.49
C ASP A 148 6.93 2.89 -19.47
N GLY A 149 7.34 3.02 -18.21
CA GLY A 149 6.77 2.28 -17.09
C GLY A 149 5.29 2.61 -16.87
N CYS A 150 4.92 3.89 -16.88
CA CYS A 150 3.54 4.37 -16.76
C CYS A 150 2.68 3.79 -17.87
N ALA A 151 3.16 3.83 -19.11
CA ALA A 151 2.43 3.28 -20.25
C ALA A 151 2.16 1.78 -20.11
N LYS A 152 3.14 1.00 -19.64
CA LYS A 152 2.95 -0.43 -19.36
C LYS A 152 1.88 -0.66 -18.29
N VAL A 153 1.82 0.17 -17.26
CA VAL A 153 0.80 0.05 -16.20
C VAL A 153 -0.59 0.46 -16.71
N LEU A 154 -0.69 1.51 -17.51
CA LEU A 154 -1.96 2.11 -17.94
C LEU A 154 -2.58 1.40 -19.17
N PHE A 155 -1.75 0.90 -20.09
CA PHE A 155 -2.20 0.51 -21.43
C PHE A 155 -1.92 -0.95 -21.80
N ALA A 156 -1.03 -1.67 -21.09
CA ALA A 156 -0.59 -2.99 -21.56
C ALA A 156 -1.69 -4.06 -21.67
N GLU A 157 -2.78 -3.91 -20.92
CA GLU A 157 -3.94 -4.83 -20.97
C GLU A 157 -5.11 -4.28 -21.80
N THR A 158 -5.06 -3.02 -22.25
CA THR A 158 -6.21 -2.31 -22.82
C THR A 158 -5.96 -1.76 -24.23
N VAL A 159 -4.70 -1.67 -24.66
CA VAL A 159 -4.30 -1.13 -25.96
C VAL A 159 -3.39 -2.13 -26.65
N ALA A 160 -3.66 -2.41 -27.94
CA ALA A 160 -2.78 -3.27 -28.71
C ALA A 160 -1.39 -2.63 -28.86
N ARG A 161 -0.33 -3.44 -28.92
CA ARG A 161 1.05 -2.90 -28.99
C ARG A 161 1.24 -2.01 -30.22
N GLU A 162 0.58 -2.35 -31.32
CA GLU A 162 0.61 -1.63 -32.59
C GLU A 162 -0.05 -0.25 -32.47
N GLU A 163 -1.18 -0.16 -31.76
CA GLU A 163 -1.90 1.08 -31.49
C GLU A 163 -1.08 2.03 -30.62
N TYR A 164 -0.46 1.49 -29.55
CA TYR A 164 0.41 2.27 -28.69
C TYR A 164 1.65 2.79 -29.45
N ALA A 165 2.30 1.92 -30.25
CA ALA A 165 3.47 2.31 -31.03
C ALA A 165 3.15 3.35 -32.11
N ALA A 166 1.92 3.38 -32.65
CA ALA A 166 1.48 4.42 -33.57
C ALA A 166 1.34 5.78 -32.87
N ALA A 167 0.77 5.81 -31.66
CA ALA A 167 0.54 7.05 -30.91
C ALA A 167 1.82 7.72 -30.38
N VAL A 168 2.88 6.95 -30.10
CA VAL A 168 4.17 7.51 -29.63
C VAL A 168 5.00 8.12 -30.78
N ARG A 169 4.68 7.80 -32.04
CA ARG A 169 5.41 8.29 -33.23
C ARG A 169 4.77 9.51 -33.91
N SER A 170 3.58 9.92 -33.49
CA SER A 170 2.84 11.10 -33.98
C SER A 170 3.07 12.32 -33.11
#